data_AF-A0A4Y2VQS3-F1
#
_entry.id   AF-A0A4Y2VQS3-F1
#
_cell.length_a   1.000
_cell.length_b   1.000
_cell.length_c   1.000
_cell.angle_alpha   90.00
_cell.angle_beta   90.00
_cell.angle_gamma   90.00
#
_symmetry.space_group_name_H-M   'P 1'
#
loop_
_entity.id
_entity.type
_entity.pdbx_description
1 polymer ?
#
loop_
_entity_poly.entity_id
_entity_poly.type
_entity_poly.pdbx_seq_one_letter_code
_entity_poly.pdbx_strand_id
1 'polypeptide(L)'
;MCLCMYSIKISSSQYRTEYDPLKMDISSVYGKTDGFYYSERPDLSGLADSLKNVLDSNKVSVQKVPDPTHFVLNYGKDIAKYYKKIVVGGAIDRDPSGALNLTAWYNDQMHHSMPMALLLMHTALLQNTVNGGRISLTNAPLPELQSRYSNDIGGQLMVTIMATVFVPLALGFLSASFTLVPIHERATKAKLLQLMSGIPAVMYWTAMFLWDYLVHCIACIFMITPYAIFAHYAFFGKHSISTSTSLLLMFLYGWSSIPFSYLASFVFSKGNSGFASVVGFCATAGKCSSFYP
;
A
#
# COMPACT_ATOMS: atom_id res chain seq x y z
N MET A 1 5.47 -11.75 -6.94
CA MET A 1 6.29 -10.52 -6.82
C MET A 1 5.64 -9.30 -7.48
N CYS A 2 5.28 -9.31 -8.77
CA CYS A 2 4.75 -8.11 -9.44
C CYS A 2 3.46 -7.53 -8.83
N LEU A 3 2.49 -8.38 -8.45
CA LEU A 3 1.26 -7.94 -7.76
C LEU A 3 1.56 -7.31 -6.39
N CYS A 4 2.46 -7.92 -5.61
CA CYS A 4 2.88 -7.38 -4.32
C CYS A 4 3.62 -6.05 -4.47
N MET A 5 4.46 -5.90 -5.49
CA MET A 5 5.17 -4.65 -5.75
C MET A 5 4.26 -3.54 -6.29
N TYR A 6 3.19 -3.89 -7.00
CA TYR A 6 2.14 -2.95 -7.35
C TYR A 6 1.41 -2.42 -6.10
N SER A 7 1.12 -3.29 -5.12
CA SER A 7 0.59 -2.86 -3.82
C SER A 7 1.55 -1.94 -3.06
N ILE A 8 2.86 -2.18 -3.14
CA ILE A 8 3.88 -1.30 -2.56
C ILE A 8 3.94 0.05 -3.31
N LYS A 9 3.78 0.08 -4.63
CA LYS A 9 3.70 1.33 -5.41
C LYS A 9 2.48 2.20 -5.05
N ILE A 10 1.36 1.58 -4.67
CA ILE A 10 0.19 2.30 -4.19
C ILE A 10 0.49 2.97 -2.84
N SER A 11 1.14 2.24 -1.92
CA SER A 11 1.61 2.79 -0.63
C SER A 11 2.74 3.82 -0.80
N SER A 12 3.59 3.65 -1.82
CA SER A 12 4.65 4.57 -2.25
C SER A 12 4.19 5.95 -2.68
N SER A 13 3.06 6.01 -3.38
CA SER A 13 2.47 7.28 -3.80
C SER A 13 2.05 8.15 -2.61
N GLN A 14 1.96 7.55 -1.42
CA GLN A 14 1.64 8.19 -0.15
C GLN A 14 2.84 8.97 0.45
N TYR A 15 4.05 8.82 -0.10
CA TYR A 15 5.28 9.49 0.36
C TYR A 15 5.57 10.81 -0.37
N ARG A 16 4.61 11.35 -1.14
CA ARG A 16 4.71 12.69 -1.70
C ARG A 16 4.52 13.68 -0.55
N THR A 17 5.62 14.12 0.05
CA THR A 17 5.72 14.90 1.30
C THR A 17 5.14 16.33 1.25
N GLU A 18 4.42 16.68 0.20
CA GLU A 18 3.82 18.01 0.03
C GLU A 18 2.47 17.82 -0.63
N TYR A 19 1.41 17.90 0.18
CA TYR A 19 0.04 17.89 -0.30
C TYR A 19 -0.38 19.33 -0.53
N ASP A 20 -0.84 19.62 -1.75
CA ASP A 20 -1.44 20.92 -2.04
C ASP A 20 -2.68 21.15 -1.17
N PRO A 21 -2.94 22.39 -0.74
CA PRO A 21 -4.12 22.70 0.06
C PRO A 21 -5.40 22.34 -0.69
N LEU A 22 -6.24 21.51 -0.07
CA LEU A 22 -7.50 21.06 -0.68
C LEU A 22 -8.62 22.04 -0.32
N LYS A 23 -9.14 22.74 -1.33
CA LYS A 23 -10.35 23.54 -1.16
C LYS A 23 -11.56 22.62 -1.04
N MET A 24 -12.33 22.78 0.03
CA MET A 24 -13.44 21.89 0.41
C MET A 24 -14.72 22.24 -0.37
N ASP A 25 -14.65 22.20 -1.71
CA ASP A 25 -15.79 22.40 -2.60
C ASP A 25 -16.30 21.03 -3.10
N ILE A 26 -17.57 20.69 -2.85
CA ILE A 26 -18.14 19.37 -3.23
C ILE A 26 -18.04 19.13 -4.73
N SER A 27 -18.28 20.17 -5.54
CA SER A 27 -18.25 20.05 -7.00
C SER A 27 -16.87 19.75 -7.58
N SER A 28 -15.78 20.20 -6.93
CA SER A 28 -14.42 19.93 -7.38
C SER A 28 -13.92 18.56 -6.90
N VAL A 29 -14.30 18.16 -5.69
CA VAL A 29 -13.83 16.91 -5.06
C VAL A 29 -14.64 15.69 -5.51
N TYR A 30 -15.97 15.81 -5.55
CA TYR A 30 -16.89 14.68 -5.81
C TYR A 30 -17.69 14.81 -7.11
N GLY A 31 -17.64 15.98 -7.77
CA GLY A 31 -18.35 16.21 -9.04
C GLY A 31 -19.85 16.40 -8.87
N LYS A 32 -20.65 15.85 -9.81
CA LYS A 32 -22.12 15.93 -9.78
C LYS A 32 -22.66 14.94 -8.76
N THR A 33 -23.34 15.46 -7.75
CA THR A 33 -23.73 14.71 -6.58
C THR A 33 -25.20 14.97 -6.28
N ASP A 34 -25.87 13.99 -5.67
CA ASP A 34 -27.26 14.07 -5.26
C ASP A 34 -27.29 14.45 -3.77
N GLY A 35 -28.27 15.27 -3.39
CA GLY A 35 -28.49 15.69 -2.03
C GLY A 35 -29.97 15.87 -1.74
N PHE A 36 -30.29 16.06 -0.47
CA PHE A 36 -31.66 16.26 -0.04
C PHE A 36 -31.74 17.33 1.02
N TYR A 37 -32.92 17.92 1.16
CA TYR A 37 -33.24 18.75 2.30
C TYR A 37 -34.62 18.41 2.85
N TYR A 38 -34.74 18.54 4.16
CA TYR A 38 -35.95 18.36 4.93
C TYR A 38 -36.29 19.66 5.66
N SER A 39 -37.58 20.00 5.66
CA SER A 39 -38.13 21.14 6.39
C SER A 39 -39.56 20.80 6.78
N GLU A 40 -39.79 20.66 8.09
CA GLU A 40 -41.07 20.22 8.65
C GLU A 40 -42.16 21.30 8.59
N ARG A 41 -41.79 22.57 8.81
CA ARG A 41 -42.75 23.69 8.95
C ARG A 41 -42.59 24.77 7.88
N PRO A 42 -43.71 25.35 7.40
CA PRO A 42 -43.70 26.40 6.37
C PRO A 42 -43.02 27.69 6.85
N ASP A 43 -42.99 27.96 8.16
CA ASP A 43 -42.34 29.14 8.75
C ASP A 43 -40.81 29.13 8.60
N LEU A 44 -40.20 27.96 8.35
CA LEU A 44 -38.76 27.80 8.12
C LEU A 44 -38.41 27.74 6.63
N SER A 45 -39.35 28.10 5.76
CA SER A 45 -39.17 28.15 4.30
C SER A 45 -37.99 29.01 3.87
N GLY A 46 -37.78 30.19 4.47
CA GLY A 46 -36.67 31.08 4.11
C GLY A 46 -35.27 30.43 4.29
N LEU A 47 -35.08 29.70 5.39
CA LEU A 47 -33.81 29.00 5.64
C LEU A 47 -33.67 27.75 4.76
N ALA A 48 -34.77 27.04 4.51
CA ALA A 48 -34.80 25.90 3.60
C ALA A 48 -34.49 26.31 2.15
N ASP A 49 -35.01 27.46 1.70
CA ASP A 49 -34.73 28.03 0.39
C ASP A 49 -33.28 28.51 0.29
N SER A 50 -32.73 29.10 1.35
CA SER A 50 -31.31 29.43 1.41
C SER A 50 -30.43 28.18 1.32
N LEU A 51 -30.76 27.12 2.05
CA LEU A 51 -30.06 25.84 1.99
C LEU A 51 -30.12 25.22 0.59
N LYS A 52 -31.29 25.23 -0.04
CA LYS A 52 -31.48 24.77 -1.41
C LYS A 52 -30.60 25.56 -2.39
N ASN A 53 -30.59 26.88 -2.29
CA ASN A 53 -29.76 27.75 -3.15
C ASN A 53 -28.26 27.46 -2.98
N VAL A 54 -27.81 27.24 -1.74
CA VAL A 54 -26.41 26.90 -1.44
C VAL A 54 -26.03 25.55 -2.05
N LEU A 55 -26.89 24.53 -1.92
CA LEU A 55 -26.67 23.21 -2.50
C LEU A 55 -26.66 23.26 -4.04
N ASP A 56 -27.62 23.94 -4.65
CA ASP A 56 -27.71 24.11 -6.12
C ASP A 56 -26.48 24.86 -6.66
N SER A 57 -26.01 25.90 -5.95
CA SER A 57 -24.79 26.65 -6.33
C SER A 57 -23.52 25.79 -6.34
N ASN A 58 -23.51 24.69 -5.57
CA ASN A 58 -22.41 23.72 -5.51
C ASN A 58 -22.65 22.49 -6.39
N LYS A 59 -23.58 22.56 -7.36
CA LYS A 59 -23.92 21.50 -8.32
C LYS A 59 -24.42 20.20 -7.68
N VAL A 60 -25.03 20.32 -6.49
CA VAL A 60 -25.72 19.20 -5.84
C VAL A 60 -27.15 19.15 -6.37
N SER A 61 -27.63 18.01 -6.85
CA SER A 61 -29.02 17.84 -7.26
C SER A 61 -29.89 17.65 -6.03
N VAL A 62 -30.70 18.65 -5.71
CA VAL A 62 -31.44 18.71 -4.45
C VAL A 62 -32.89 18.24 -4.62
N GLN A 63 -33.34 17.34 -3.74
CA GLN A 63 -34.74 16.95 -3.63
C GLN A 63 -35.29 17.29 -2.24
N LYS A 64 -36.52 17.83 -2.20
CA LYS A 64 -37.25 18.01 -0.94
C LYS A 64 -37.82 16.66 -0.53
N VAL A 65 -37.50 16.22 0.68
CA VAL A 65 -37.88 14.90 1.17
C VAL A 65 -38.82 15.06 2.38
N PRO A 66 -39.84 14.20 2.55
CA PRO A 66 -40.76 14.26 3.70
C PRO A 66 -40.20 13.60 4.97
N ASP A 67 -39.37 12.56 4.85
CA ASP A 67 -38.61 11.96 5.96
C ASP A 67 -37.19 11.63 5.48
N PRO A 68 -36.15 12.28 6.04
CA PRO A 68 -34.76 12.06 5.63
C PRO A 68 -34.31 10.63 5.90
N THR A 69 -34.75 10.00 6.99
CA THR A 69 -34.28 8.67 7.39
C THR A 69 -34.78 7.61 6.41
N HIS A 70 -36.09 7.59 6.15
CA HIS A 70 -36.68 6.63 5.22
C HIS A 70 -36.19 6.84 3.77
N PHE A 71 -35.92 8.08 3.36
CA PHE A 71 -35.34 8.37 2.04
C PHE A 71 -33.94 7.79 1.89
N VAL A 72 -33.05 8.03 2.86
CA VAL A 72 -31.69 7.50 2.83
C VAL A 72 -31.70 5.96 2.84
N LEU A 73 -32.56 5.35 3.65
CA LEU A 73 -32.74 3.89 3.68
C LEU A 73 -33.23 3.32 2.34
N ASN A 74 -34.18 3.99 1.68
CA ASN A 74 -34.68 3.54 0.38
C ASN A 74 -33.64 3.77 -0.73
N TYR A 75 -32.88 4.86 -0.66
CA TYR A 75 -31.79 5.15 -1.59
C TYR A 75 -30.64 4.14 -1.43
N GLY A 76 -30.35 3.74 -0.19
CA GLY A 76 -29.33 2.76 0.17
C GLY A 76 -29.61 1.32 -0.27
N LYS A 77 -30.84 0.99 -0.70
CA LYS A 77 -31.14 -0.31 -1.34
C LYS A 77 -30.28 -0.53 -2.58
N ASP A 78 -29.91 0.54 -3.28
CA ASP A 78 -28.88 0.53 -4.32
C ASP A 78 -27.56 1.09 -3.76
N ILE A 79 -26.77 0.18 -3.18
CA ILE A 79 -25.50 0.49 -2.51
C ILE A 79 -24.52 1.18 -3.46
N ALA A 80 -24.48 0.75 -4.73
CA ALA A 80 -23.56 1.32 -5.72
C ALA A 80 -23.90 2.78 -6.05
N LYS A 81 -25.19 3.10 -6.10
CA LYS A 81 -25.67 4.47 -6.28
C LYS A 81 -25.45 5.32 -5.02
N TYR A 82 -25.67 4.76 -3.84
CA TYR A 82 -25.41 5.41 -2.55
C TYR A 82 -23.95 5.84 -2.42
N TYR A 83 -22.99 4.94 -2.64
CA TYR A 83 -21.57 5.26 -2.52
C TYR A 83 -21.05 6.28 -3.53
N LYS A 84 -21.69 6.41 -4.70
CA LYS A 84 -21.22 7.28 -5.78
C LYS A 84 -21.89 8.64 -5.83
N LYS A 85 -23.16 8.74 -5.43
CA LYS A 85 -23.98 9.92 -5.73
C LYS A 85 -24.39 10.74 -4.52
N ILE A 86 -24.78 10.12 -3.40
CA ILE A 86 -25.28 10.90 -2.26
C ILE A 86 -24.10 11.32 -1.37
N VAL A 87 -23.94 12.63 -1.15
CA VAL A 87 -22.81 13.17 -0.39
C VAL A 87 -23.27 13.89 0.87
N VAL A 88 -24.27 14.76 0.71
CA VAL A 88 -24.70 15.70 1.74
C VAL A 88 -26.22 15.83 1.75
N GLY A 89 -26.77 16.10 2.93
CA GLY A 89 -28.16 16.51 3.09
C GLY A 89 -28.33 17.46 4.27
N GLY A 90 -29.50 18.06 4.39
CA GLY A 90 -29.78 18.93 5.53
C GLY A 90 -31.21 18.81 6.04
N ALA A 91 -31.37 18.77 7.35
CA ALA A 91 -32.66 18.78 8.02
C ALA A 91 -32.76 20.04 8.89
N ILE A 92 -33.88 20.73 8.78
CA ILE A 92 -34.17 21.98 9.48
C ILE A 92 -35.45 21.77 10.27
N ASP A 93 -35.29 21.65 11.59
CA ASP A 93 -36.34 21.36 12.55
C ASP A 93 -36.36 22.38 13.68
N ARG A 94 -37.38 22.29 14.54
CA ARG A 94 -37.42 23.02 15.81
C ARG A 94 -37.60 22.05 16.96
N ASP A 95 -36.79 22.22 17.98
CA ASP A 95 -36.94 21.45 19.21
C ASP A 95 -38.25 21.83 19.91
N PRO A 96 -38.78 20.95 20.78
CA PRO A 96 -39.96 21.24 21.60
C PRO A 96 -39.79 22.48 22.51
N SER A 97 -38.55 22.87 22.80
CA SER A 97 -38.16 24.08 23.54
C SER A 97 -38.26 25.38 22.73
N GLY A 98 -38.54 25.29 21.43
CA GLY A 98 -38.61 26.44 20.51
C GLY A 98 -37.28 26.82 19.86
N ALA A 99 -36.17 26.14 20.21
CA ALA A 99 -34.87 26.35 19.59
C ALA A 99 -34.83 25.81 18.15
N LEU A 100 -34.07 26.48 17.28
CA LEU A 100 -33.81 26.01 15.91
C LEU A 100 -32.83 24.83 15.95
N ASN A 101 -33.21 23.69 15.38
CA ASN A 101 -32.37 22.50 15.26
C ASN A 101 -31.95 22.32 13.80
N LEU A 102 -30.64 22.35 13.54
CA LEU A 102 -30.06 22.20 12.20
C LEU A 102 -29.19 20.96 12.17
N THR A 103 -29.59 19.97 11.39
CA THR A 103 -28.86 18.70 11.27
C THR A 103 -28.24 18.56 9.89
N ALA A 104 -26.91 18.52 9.83
CA ALA A 104 -26.15 18.26 8.62
C ALA A 104 -25.97 16.74 8.42
N TRP A 105 -26.49 16.22 7.32
CA TRP A 105 -26.32 14.83 6.94
C TRP A 105 -25.10 14.68 6.04
N TYR A 106 -24.28 13.67 6.29
CA TYR A 106 -23.08 13.38 5.50
C TYR A 106 -22.98 11.88 5.21
N ASN A 107 -22.26 11.54 4.15
CA ASN A 107 -21.97 10.15 3.80
C ASN A 107 -20.59 9.74 4.34
N ASP A 108 -20.56 8.82 5.30
CA ASP A 108 -19.33 8.32 5.94
C ASP A 108 -18.31 7.71 4.94
N GLN A 109 -18.77 7.19 3.81
CA GLN A 109 -17.90 6.58 2.80
C GLN A 109 -17.04 7.60 2.04
N MET A 110 -17.36 8.89 2.17
CA MET A 110 -16.67 9.97 1.50
C MET A 110 -15.85 10.76 2.52
N HIS A 111 -14.51 10.65 2.43
CA HIS A 111 -13.57 11.15 3.44
C HIS A 111 -13.74 12.61 3.87
N HIS A 112 -14.25 13.48 2.99
CA HIS A 112 -14.39 14.92 3.26
C HIS A 112 -15.86 15.38 3.29
N SER A 113 -16.82 14.46 3.26
CA SER A 113 -18.26 14.81 3.23
C SER A 113 -18.72 15.50 4.51
N MET A 114 -18.26 15.06 5.68
CA MET A 114 -18.64 15.60 6.99
C MET A 114 -18.32 17.11 7.13
N PRO A 115 -17.07 17.56 6.98
CA PRO A 115 -16.75 18.98 7.05
C PRO A 115 -17.41 19.80 5.92
N MET A 116 -17.62 19.21 4.74
CA MET A 116 -18.33 19.88 3.64
C MET A 116 -19.83 20.06 3.93
N ALA A 117 -20.49 19.07 4.53
CA ALA A 117 -21.90 19.17 4.92
C ALA A 117 -22.13 20.29 5.94
N LEU A 118 -21.24 20.38 6.93
CA LEU A 118 -21.25 21.48 7.91
C LEU A 118 -20.99 22.83 7.26
N LEU A 119 -20.03 22.92 6.34
CA LEU A 119 -19.73 24.16 5.60
C LEU A 119 -20.96 24.68 4.85
N LEU A 120 -21.68 23.79 4.14
CA LEU A 120 -22.89 24.18 3.41
C LEU A 120 -23.99 24.66 4.34
N MET A 121 -24.21 23.96 5.46
CA MET A 121 -25.21 24.35 6.45
C MET A 121 -24.88 25.70 7.09
N HIS A 122 -23.62 25.94 7.48
CA HIS A 122 -23.20 27.24 8.01
C HIS A 122 -23.28 28.34 6.96
N THR A 123 -23.00 28.04 5.69
CA THR A 123 -23.16 29.01 4.61
C THR A 123 -24.63 29.37 4.39
N ALA A 124 -25.54 28.40 4.45
CA ALA A 124 -26.98 28.65 4.36
C ALA A 124 -27.49 29.49 5.54
N LEU A 125 -27.04 29.18 6.77
CA LEU A 125 -27.33 30.01 7.94
C LEU A 125 -26.83 31.45 7.74
N LEU A 126 -25.59 31.61 7.27
CA LEU A 126 -24.98 32.91 7.05
C LEU A 126 -25.75 33.71 5.99
N GLN A 127 -26.12 33.09 4.86
CA GLN A 127 -26.91 33.74 3.81
C GLN A 127 -28.28 34.20 4.29
N ASN A 128 -28.89 33.45 5.22
CA ASN A 128 -30.16 33.83 5.82
C ASN A 128 -30.02 35.04 6.79
N THR A 129 -28.86 35.20 7.44
CA THR A 129 -28.59 36.34 8.33
C THR A 129 -28.03 37.57 7.62
N VAL A 130 -27.23 37.36 6.57
CA VAL A 130 -26.50 38.37 5.82
C VAL A 130 -26.68 38.05 4.34
N ASN A 131 -27.34 38.94 3.60
CA ASN A 131 -27.56 38.78 2.17
C ASN A 131 -26.22 38.62 1.42
N GLY A 132 -25.96 37.43 0.90
CA GLY A 132 -24.79 37.13 0.06
C GLY A 132 -23.52 36.68 0.78
N GLY A 133 -23.57 36.40 2.10
CA GLY A 133 -22.41 35.84 2.81
C GLY A 133 -22.04 34.44 2.29
N ARG A 134 -20.74 34.19 2.05
CA ARG A 134 -20.23 32.87 1.63
C ARG A 134 -19.02 32.48 2.47
N ILE A 135 -19.01 31.25 2.99
CA ILE A 135 -17.89 30.69 3.73
C ILE A 135 -17.10 29.78 2.78
N SER A 136 -15.77 29.89 2.80
CA SER A 136 -14.86 29.00 2.08
C SER A 136 -13.96 28.30 3.09
N LEU A 137 -13.86 26.97 2.98
CA LEU A 137 -13.00 26.15 3.83
C LEU A 137 -11.91 25.52 2.97
N THR A 138 -10.68 25.55 3.48
CA THR A 138 -9.53 24.91 2.86
C THR A 138 -8.85 24.04 3.89
N ASN A 139 -8.64 22.77 3.55
CA ASN A 139 -7.84 21.86 4.35
C ASN A 139 -6.39 21.91 3.85
N ALA A 140 -5.52 22.55 4.63
CA ALA A 140 -4.08 22.55 4.40
C ALA A 140 -3.43 21.64 5.45
N PRO A 141 -3.05 20.39 5.10
CA PRO A 141 -2.35 19.53 6.03
C PRO A 141 -1.04 20.20 6.44
N LEU A 142 -0.68 20.07 7.71
CA LEU A 142 0.61 20.59 8.19
C LEU A 142 1.74 19.89 7.41
N PRO A 143 2.78 20.62 7.01
CA PRO A 143 3.96 19.99 6.43
C PRO A 143 4.48 18.98 7.46
N GLU A 144 4.66 17.72 7.04
CA GLU A 144 5.21 16.71 7.93
C GLU A 144 6.57 17.21 8.44
N LEU A 145 6.64 17.53 9.74
CA LEU A 145 7.90 17.61 10.46
C LEU A 145 8.53 16.22 10.34
N GLN A 146 9.43 16.12 9.36
CA GLN A 146 10.10 14.90 8.98
C GLN A 146 10.63 14.19 10.24
N SER A 147 10.28 12.90 10.40
CA SER A 147 11.00 11.89 11.21
C SER A 147 10.75 11.74 12.73
N ARG A 148 9.57 11.27 13.16
CA ARG A 148 9.53 10.30 14.30
C ARG A 148 8.25 9.54 14.58
N TYR A 149 7.10 9.93 14.03
CA TYR A 149 5.81 9.41 14.53
C TYR A 149 4.75 9.09 13.48
N SER A 150 5.08 9.05 12.17
CA SER A 150 4.22 8.36 11.21
C SER A 150 4.42 6.86 11.36
N ASN A 151 3.80 6.32 12.40
CA ASN A 151 3.48 4.93 12.58
C ASN A 151 2.48 4.50 11.49
N ASP A 152 2.85 4.57 10.21
CA ASP A 152 2.23 3.69 9.20
C ASP A 152 2.78 2.27 9.43
N ILE A 153 2.46 1.74 10.61
CA ILE A 153 2.84 0.41 11.05
C ILE A 153 2.29 -0.59 10.04
N GLY A 154 1.08 -0.36 9.49
CA GLY A 154 0.46 -1.26 8.52
C GLY A 154 1.25 -1.38 7.21
N GLY A 155 1.54 -0.25 6.55
CA GLY A 155 2.28 -0.23 5.30
C GLY A 155 3.73 -0.68 5.45
N GLN A 156 4.43 -0.17 6.48
CA GLN A 156 5.81 -0.54 6.77
C GLN A 156 5.94 -2.01 7.18
N LEU A 157 5.06 -2.52 8.07
CA LEU A 157 5.08 -3.92 8.48
C LEU A 157 4.83 -4.85 7.30
N MET A 158 3.93 -4.49 6.38
CA MET A 158 3.67 -5.30 5.19
C MET A 158 4.92 -5.35 4.29
N VAL A 159 5.58 -4.21 4.05
CA VAL A 159 6.84 -4.17 3.29
C VAL A 159 7.93 -4.98 3.99
N THR A 160 8.09 -4.82 5.30
CA THR A 160 9.10 -5.54 6.10
C THR A 160 8.85 -7.04 6.14
N ILE A 161 7.62 -7.51 6.34
CA ILE A 161 7.28 -8.94 6.31
C ILE A 161 7.54 -9.51 4.92
N MET A 162 7.15 -8.79 3.87
CA MET A 162 7.39 -9.24 2.50
C MET A 162 8.90 -9.34 2.21
N ALA A 163 9.69 -8.36 2.64
CA ALA A 163 11.14 -8.36 2.50
C ALA A 163 11.80 -9.54 3.24
N THR A 164 11.49 -9.66 4.53
CA THR A 164 12.13 -10.61 5.46
C THR A 164 11.77 -12.07 5.19
N VAL A 165 10.60 -12.34 4.60
CA VAL A 165 10.20 -13.72 4.28
C VAL A 165 10.59 -14.09 2.84
N PHE A 166 10.26 -13.26 1.86
CA PHE A 166 10.43 -13.65 0.45
C PHE A 166 11.87 -13.56 -0.03
N VAL A 167 12.67 -12.60 0.45
CA VAL A 167 14.07 -12.46 0.01
C VAL A 167 14.92 -13.65 0.49
N PRO A 168 14.92 -14.04 1.78
CA PRO A 168 15.68 -15.21 2.23
C PRO A 168 15.17 -16.52 1.62
N LEU A 169 13.86 -16.66 1.40
CA LEU A 169 13.29 -17.82 0.74
C LEU A 169 13.81 -17.97 -0.69
N ALA A 170 13.80 -16.88 -1.47
CA ALA A 170 14.26 -16.91 -2.85
C ALA A 170 15.78 -17.11 -2.95
N LEU A 171 16.57 -16.51 -2.04
CA LEU A 171 18.01 -16.77 -1.91
C LEU A 171 18.31 -18.22 -1.45
N GLY A 172 17.46 -18.81 -0.62
CA GLY A 172 17.55 -20.21 -0.21
C GLY A 172 17.28 -21.17 -1.37
N PHE A 173 16.27 -20.90 -2.20
CA PHE A 173 16.02 -21.66 -3.42
C PHE A 173 17.16 -21.57 -4.43
N LEU A 174 17.76 -20.38 -4.57
CA LEU A 174 18.93 -20.18 -5.42
C LEU A 174 20.13 -20.99 -4.91
N SER A 175 20.41 -20.95 -3.61
CA SER A 175 21.49 -21.74 -3.00
C SER A 175 21.30 -23.24 -3.17
N ALA A 176 20.06 -23.73 -3.03
CA ALA A 176 19.74 -25.14 -3.17
C ALA A 176 19.90 -25.64 -4.61
N SER A 177 19.70 -24.80 -5.62
CA SER A 177 19.86 -25.21 -7.02
C SER A 177 21.31 -25.60 -7.35
N PHE A 178 22.30 -24.94 -6.74
CA PHE A 178 23.72 -25.26 -6.88
C PHE A 178 24.09 -26.66 -6.37
N THR A 179 23.28 -27.25 -5.49
CA THR A 179 23.51 -28.63 -5.01
C THR A 179 23.17 -29.68 -6.07
N LEU A 180 22.31 -29.37 -7.04
CA LEU A 180 21.75 -30.35 -7.97
C LEU A 180 22.80 -30.86 -8.96
N VAL A 181 23.62 -29.96 -9.51
CA VAL A 181 24.61 -30.33 -10.54
C VAL A 181 25.67 -31.30 -9.97
N PRO A 182 26.30 -31.06 -8.81
CA PRO A 182 27.27 -32.01 -8.25
C PRO A 182 26.64 -33.35 -7.79
N ILE A 183 25.34 -33.38 -7.45
CA ILE A 183 24.64 -34.64 -7.16
C ILE A 183 24.40 -35.40 -8.47
N HIS A 184 23.95 -34.70 -9.52
CA HIS A 184 23.68 -35.30 -10.82
C HIS A 184 24.96 -35.88 -11.46
N GLU A 185 26.07 -35.14 -11.41
CA GLU A 185 27.36 -35.61 -11.93
C GLU A 185 27.93 -36.81 -11.17
N ARG A 186 27.61 -36.94 -9.87
CA ARG A 186 27.94 -38.15 -9.10
C ARG A 186 27.05 -39.32 -9.47
N ALA A 187 25.76 -39.09 -9.69
CA ALA A 187 24.82 -40.13 -10.12
C ALA A 187 25.16 -40.67 -11.53
N THR A 188 25.57 -39.81 -12.45
CA THR A 188 25.96 -40.17 -13.83
C THR A 188 27.42 -40.57 -13.99
N LYS A 189 28.24 -40.42 -12.93
CA LYS A 189 29.70 -40.60 -12.95
C LYS A 189 30.44 -39.69 -13.94
N ALA A 190 29.82 -38.58 -14.36
CA ALA A 190 30.45 -37.61 -15.28
C ALA A 190 31.73 -37.01 -14.70
N LYS A 191 31.73 -36.71 -13.39
CA LYS A 191 32.93 -36.24 -12.67
C LYS A 191 34.08 -37.24 -12.73
N LEU A 192 33.79 -38.54 -12.64
CA LEU A 192 34.81 -39.59 -12.73
C LEU A 192 35.43 -39.62 -14.13
N LEU A 193 34.59 -39.47 -15.18
CA LEU A 193 35.05 -39.41 -16.56
C LEU A 193 35.98 -38.21 -16.81
N GLN A 194 35.60 -37.02 -16.32
CA GLN A 194 36.42 -35.81 -16.41
C GLN A 194 37.78 -35.97 -15.72
N LEU A 195 37.82 -36.64 -14.57
CA LEU A 195 39.07 -36.95 -13.85
C LEU A 195 39.92 -37.96 -14.61
N MET A 196 39.31 -38.99 -15.22
CA MET A 196 40.03 -39.97 -16.06
C MET A 196 40.59 -39.34 -17.35
N SER A 197 39.99 -38.26 -17.84
CA SER A 197 40.52 -37.47 -18.96
C SER A 197 41.71 -36.57 -18.58
N GLY A 198 42.19 -36.61 -17.34
CA GLY A 198 43.39 -35.89 -16.90
C GLY A 198 43.14 -34.47 -16.38
N ILE A 199 41.88 -34.07 -16.16
CA ILE A 199 41.56 -32.75 -15.59
C ILE A 199 41.87 -32.78 -14.08
N PRO A 200 42.66 -31.83 -13.55
CA PRO A 200 42.93 -31.79 -12.12
C PRO A 200 41.66 -31.42 -11.34
N ALA A 201 41.43 -32.10 -10.22
CA ALA A 201 40.23 -31.91 -9.39
C ALA A 201 40.04 -30.45 -8.94
N VAL A 202 41.14 -29.70 -8.74
CA VAL A 202 41.11 -28.29 -8.35
C VAL A 202 40.47 -27.42 -9.45
N MET A 203 40.84 -27.63 -10.73
CA MET A 203 40.24 -26.87 -11.84
C MET A 203 38.74 -27.11 -11.97
N TYR A 204 38.30 -28.34 -11.76
CA TYR A 204 36.87 -28.68 -11.77
C TYR A 204 36.10 -27.87 -10.72
N TRP A 205 36.57 -27.84 -9.46
CA TRP A 205 35.89 -27.11 -8.40
C TRP A 205 35.93 -25.60 -8.59
N THR A 206 37.03 -25.05 -9.09
CA THR A 206 37.14 -23.61 -9.36
C THR A 206 36.25 -23.18 -10.53
N ALA A 207 36.16 -23.99 -11.59
CA ALA A 207 35.29 -23.72 -12.72
C ALA A 207 33.82 -23.78 -12.31
N MET A 208 33.45 -24.78 -11.51
CA MET A 208 32.10 -24.93 -10.97
C MET A 208 31.73 -23.75 -10.07
N PHE A 209 32.61 -23.37 -9.13
CA PHE A 209 32.40 -22.20 -8.28
C PHE A 209 32.28 -20.91 -9.07
N LEU A 210 33.11 -20.69 -10.08
CA LEU A 210 33.05 -19.48 -10.90
C LEU A 210 31.74 -19.40 -11.68
N TRP A 211 31.29 -20.51 -12.27
CA TRP A 211 30.01 -20.57 -12.98
C TRP A 211 28.83 -20.28 -12.05
N ASP A 212 28.76 -20.95 -10.90
CA ASP A 212 27.67 -20.77 -9.94
C ASP A 212 27.67 -19.36 -9.34
N TYR A 213 28.86 -18.76 -9.12
CA TYR A 213 28.99 -17.39 -8.65
C TYR A 213 28.52 -16.35 -9.69
N LEU A 214 28.77 -16.59 -10.99
CA LEU A 214 28.25 -15.74 -12.06
C LEU A 214 26.72 -15.83 -12.14
N VAL A 215 26.15 -17.04 -12.04
CA VAL A 215 24.70 -17.25 -12.00
C VAL A 215 24.07 -16.55 -10.79
N HIS A 216 24.72 -16.63 -9.62
CA HIS A 216 24.30 -15.91 -8.41
C HIS A 216 24.30 -14.39 -8.62
N CYS A 217 25.36 -13.84 -9.22
CA CYS A 217 25.44 -12.41 -9.52
C CYS A 217 24.29 -11.95 -10.42
N ILE A 218 23.98 -12.71 -11.48
CA ILE A 218 22.87 -12.43 -12.39
C ILE A 218 21.54 -12.46 -11.64
N ALA A 219 21.32 -13.46 -10.78
CA ALA A 219 20.10 -13.58 -9.98
C ALA A 219 19.91 -12.41 -9.00
N CYS A 220 20.98 -11.92 -8.37
CA CYS A 220 20.95 -10.74 -7.51
C CYS A 220 20.51 -9.47 -8.27
N ILE A 221 20.99 -9.27 -9.49
CA ILE A 221 20.56 -8.14 -10.33
C ILE A 221 19.07 -8.24 -10.65
N PHE A 222 18.59 -9.43 -11.03
CA PHE A 222 17.16 -9.64 -11.29
C PHE A 222 16.28 -9.45 -10.05
N MET A 223 16.78 -9.82 -8.86
CA MET A 223 16.08 -9.59 -7.59
C MET A 223 15.97 -8.11 -7.25
N ILE A 224 17.03 -7.33 -7.45
CA ILE A 224 17.09 -5.90 -7.09
C ILE A 224 16.28 -5.02 -8.05
N THR A 225 16.32 -5.32 -9.35
CA THR A 225 15.62 -4.54 -10.39
C THR A 225 14.19 -4.13 -10.03
N PRO A 226 13.30 -5.05 -9.62
CA PRO A 226 11.93 -4.68 -9.29
C PRO A 226 11.83 -3.85 -8.00
N TYR A 227 12.69 -4.07 -7.00
CA TYR A 227 12.74 -3.18 -5.82
C TYR A 227 13.20 -1.77 -6.16
N ALA A 228 14.17 -1.63 -7.08
CA ALA A 228 14.64 -0.32 -7.54
C ALA A 228 13.55 0.47 -8.28
N ILE A 229 12.72 -0.21 -9.08
CA ILE A 229 11.65 0.43 -9.86
C ILE A 229 10.44 0.79 -8.97
N PHE A 230 10.05 -0.09 -8.06
CA PHE A 230 8.77 0.02 -7.33
C PHE A 230 8.89 0.57 -5.91
N ALA A 231 10.05 0.46 -5.25
CA ALA A 231 10.20 0.70 -3.81
C ALA A 231 11.49 1.47 -3.46
N HIS A 232 11.88 2.45 -4.29
CA HIS A 232 13.13 3.19 -4.10
C HIS A 232 13.26 3.79 -2.69
N TYR A 233 12.21 4.40 -2.15
CA TYR A 233 12.28 5.10 -0.86
C TYR A 233 12.12 4.13 0.35
N ALA A 234 11.45 2.99 0.17
CA ALA A 234 11.18 2.03 1.26
C ALA A 234 12.36 1.07 1.52
N PHE A 235 13.07 0.64 0.47
CA PHE A 235 14.21 -0.27 0.60
C PHE A 235 15.55 0.46 0.63
N PHE A 236 15.70 1.51 -0.19
CA PHE A 236 16.98 2.20 -0.33
C PHE A 236 17.11 3.44 0.55
N GLY A 237 16.08 3.75 1.34
CA GLY A 237 16.04 4.93 2.20
C GLY A 237 16.27 6.22 1.41
N LYS A 238 16.39 7.34 2.12
CA LYS A 238 16.81 8.62 1.51
C LYS A 238 18.32 8.67 1.23
N HIS A 239 19.09 7.71 1.75
CA HIS A 239 20.54 7.68 1.66
C HIS A 239 21.03 6.52 0.79
N SER A 240 21.74 6.87 -0.30
CA SER A 240 22.39 5.95 -1.25
C SER A 240 23.23 4.82 -0.61
N ILE A 241 23.66 5.00 0.65
CA ILE A 241 24.46 4.05 1.42
C ILE A 241 23.68 2.75 1.74
N SER A 242 22.34 2.81 1.88
CA SER A 242 21.54 1.62 2.16
C SER A 242 21.54 0.64 0.97
N THR A 243 21.50 1.17 -0.26
CA THR A 243 21.54 0.39 -1.50
C THR A 243 22.80 -0.42 -1.64
N SER A 244 23.95 0.24 -1.50
CA SER A 244 25.25 -0.43 -1.63
C SER A 244 25.43 -1.50 -0.54
N THR A 245 24.96 -1.24 0.67
CA THR A 245 25.05 -2.20 1.79
C THR A 245 24.20 -3.45 1.53
N SER A 246 22.97 -3.29 1.03
CA SER A 246 22.09 -4.43 0.71
C SER A 246 22.64 -5.31 -0.42
N LEU A 247 23.19 -4.69 -1.46
CA LEU A 247 23.80 -5.36 -2.60
C LEU A 247 25.11 -6.08 -2.20
N LEU A 248 25.92 -5.46 -1.34
CA LEU A 248 27.08 -6.09 -0.75
C LEU A 248 26.70 -7.33 0.07
N LEU A 249 25.65 -7.25 0.91
CA LEU A 249 25.15 -8.39 1.69
C LEU A 249 24.73 -9.56 0.79
N MET A 250 24.04 -9.28 -0.31
CA MET A 250 23.61 -10.31 -1.26
C MET A 250 24.77 -11.03 -1.95
N PHE A 251 25.85 -10.31 -2.28
CA PHE A 251 27.06 -10.93 -2.82
C PHE A 251 27.81 -11.75 -1.77
N LEU A 252 27.94 -11.21 -0.55
CA LEU A 252 28.59 -11.92 0.56
C LEU A 252 27.84 -13.22 0.91
N TYR A 253 26.51 -13.20 0.82
CA TYR A 253 25.68 -14.39 0.97
C TYR A 253 26.01 -15.45 -0.08
N GLY A 254 26.15 -15.08 -1.35
CA GLY A 254 26.55 -16.02 -2.41
C GLY A 254 27.92 -16.66 -2.15
N TRP A 255 28.88 -15.86 -1.72
CA TRP A 255 30.23 -16.32 -1.41
C TRP A 255 30.27 -17.38 -0.30
N SER A 256 29.42 -17.25 0.72
CA SER A 256 29.32 -18.20 1.83
C SER A 256 28.42 -19.41 1.50
N SER A 257 27.33 -19.16 0.77
CA SER A 257 26.28 -20.16 0.52
C SER A 257 26.69 -21.22 -0.49
N ILE A 258 27.44 -20.85 -1.55
CA ILE A 258 27.87 -21.80 -2.60
C ILE A 258 28.78 -22.91 -2.02
N PRO A 259 29.85 -22.62 -1.27
CA PRO A 259 30.68 -23.66 -0.64
C PRO A 259 29.88 -24.53 0.34
N PHE A 260 28.95 -23.93 1.09
CA PHE A 260 28.07 -24.67 1.98
C PHE A 260 27.18 -25.66 1.23
N SER A 261 26.62 -25.26 0.09
CA SER A 261 25.85 -26.14 -0.80
C SER A 261 26.68 -27.31 -1.34
N TYR A 262 27.97 -27.10 -1.66
CA TYR A 262 28.85 -28.20 -2.06
C TYR A 262 29.12 -29.18 -0.92
N LEU A 263 29.31 -28.69 0.31
CA LEU A 263 29.44 -29.55 1.49
C LEU A 263 28.17 -30.37 1.73
N ALA A 264 27.00 -29.74 1.65
CA ALA A 264 25.71 -30.42 1.78
C ALA A 264 25.52 -31.48 0.68
N SER A 265 25.99 -31.20 -0.54
CA SER A 265 25.96 -32.16 -1.64
C SER A 265 26.62 -33.48 -1.24
N PHE A 266 27.76 -33.48 -0.55
CA PHE A 266 28.44 -34.72 -0.17
C PHE A 266 27.64 -35.63 0.77
N VAL A 267 26.81 -35.04 1.63
CA VAL A 267 26.00 -35.77 2.62
C VAL A 267 24.80 -36.47 1.97
N PHE A 268 24.26 -35.91 0.87
CA PHE A 268 23.05 -36.42 0.24
C PHE A 268 23.32 -37.23 -1.03
N SER A 269 22.71 -38.42 -1.11
CA SER A 269 22.80 -39.32 -2.27
C SER A 269 21.72 -39.04 -3.33
N LYS A 270 20.59 -38.43 -2.96
CA LYS A 270 19.48 -38.08 -3.87
C LYS A 270 19.38 -36.56 -4.07
N GLY A 271 19.17 -36.12 -5.32
CA GLY A 271 19.08 -34.69 -5.68
C GLY A 271 17.95 -33.95 -4.96
N ASN A 272 16.75 -34.53 -4.95
CA ASN A 272 15.58 -33.91 -4.35
C ASN A 272 15.69 -33.75 -2.81
N SER A 273 16.35 -34.70 -2.12
CA SER A 273 16.53 -34.58 -0.66
C SER A 273 17.59 -33.53 -0.31
N GLY A 274 18.65 -33.41 -1.11
CA GLY A 274 19.67 -32.38 -0.94
C GLY A 274 19.08 -30.98 -1.13
N PHE A 275 18.28 -30.81 -2.19
CA PHE A 275 17.57 -29.55 -2.44
C PHE A 275 16.65 -29.16 -1.28
N ALA A 276 15.79 -30.07 -0.82
CA ALA A 276 14.85 -29.78 0.26
C ALA A 276 15.55 -29.47 1.60
N SER A 277 16.66 -30.16 1.91
CA SER A 277 17.41 -29.93 3.15
C SER A 277 18.12 -28.58 3.16
N VAL A 278 18.70 -28.15 2.03
CA VAL A 278 19.36 -26.84 1.94
C VAL A 278 18.35 -25.70 2.00
N VAL A 279 17.20 -25.83 1.32
CA VAL A 279 16.10 -24.84 1.47
C VAL A 279 15.63 -24.77 2.92
N GLY A 280 15.46 -25.91 3.60
CA GLY A 280 15.05 -25.95 5.01
C GLY A 280 16.06 -25.29 5.95
N PHE A 281 17.36 -25.51 5.72
CA PHE A 281 18.43 -24.89 6.50
C PHE A 281 18.49 -23.36 6.26
N CYS A 282 18.41 -22.91 5.00
CA CYS A 282 18.39 -21.50 4.67
C CYS A 282 17.14 -20.78 5.21
N ALA A 283 15.98 -21.43 5.19
CA ALA A 283 14.73 -20.86 5.71
C ALA A 283 14.72 -20.72 7.24
N THR A 284 15.35 -21.64 7.96
CA THR A 284 15.48 -21.56 9.43
C THR A 284 16.52 -20.53 9.85
N ALA A 285 17.67 -20.48 9.15
CA ALA A 285 18.70 -19.47 9.37
C ALA A 285 18.19 -18.03 9.11
N GLY A 286 17.42 -17.82 8.04
CA GLY A 286 16.83 -16.52 7.71
C GLY A 286 15.80 -16.02 8.73
N LYS A 287 15.09 -16.93 9.41
CA LYS A 287 14.19 -16.55 10.52
C LYS A 287 14.97 -16.11 11.76
N CYS A 288 16.10 -16.74 12.07
CA CYS A 288 16.93 -16.36 13.21
C CYS A 288 17.54 -14.96 13.08
N SER A 289 17.86 -14.50 11.86
CA SER A 289 18.40 -13.15 11.65
C SER A 289 17.35 -12.03 11.71
N SER A 290 16.07 -12.36 11.61
CA SER A 290 14.98 -11.37 11.67
C SER A 290 14.42 -11.15 13.08
N PHE A 291 14.94 -11.88 14.09
CA PHE A 291 14.45 -11.85 15.47
C PHE A 291 15.29 -10.98 16.43
N TYR A 292 16.30 -10.27 15.92
CA TYR A 292 17.01 -9.27 16.73
C TYR A 292 16.43 -7.86 16.45
N PRO A 293 15.94 -7.17 17.49
CA PRO A 293 15.34 -5.83 17.37
C PRO A 293 16.35 -4.75 16.98
#